data_AF-A0A5K1DT56-F1
#
_entry.id   AF-A0A5K1DT56-F1
#
_cell.length_a   1.000
_cell.length_b   1.000
_cell.length_c   1.000
_cell.angle_alpha   90.00
_cell.angle_beta   90.00
_cell.angle_gamma   90.00
#
_symmetry.space_group_name_H-M   'P 1'
#
loop_
_entity.id
_entity.type
_entity.pdbx_description
1 polymer ?
#
loop_
_entity_poly.entity_id
_entity_poly.type
_entity_poly.pdbx_seq_one_letter_code
_entity_poly.pdbx_strand_id
1 'polypeptide(L)' 'VSRGGQSVTVVGSSLVVFGGEDQKRPFLNDLYILDLETMTWDEIDTV' A
#
# COMPACT_ATOMS: atom_id res chain seq x y z
N VAL A 1 0.40 2.43 -9.26
CA VAL A 1 1.24 1.37 -9.86
C VAL A 1 0.56 0.02 -9.67
N SER A 2 0.58 -0.87 -10.66
CA SER A 2 0.10 -2.25 -10.49
C SER A 2 1.17 -3.08 -9.76
N ARG A 3 0.80 -3.73 -8.66
CA ARG A 3 1.68 -4.51 -7.78
C ARG A 3 1.06 -5.86 -7.42
N GLY A 4 1.89 -6.82 -6.99
CA GLY A 4 1.48 -8.11 -6.45
C GLY A 4 2.32 -8.54 -5.24
N GLY A 5 1.83 -9.50 -4.46
CA GLY A 5 2.56 -10.03 -3.29
C GLY A 5 2.70 -9.07 -2.10
N GLN A 6 1.98 -7.96 -2.11
CA GLN A 6 1.98 -6.99 -1.01
C GLN A 6 1.38 -7.56 0.28
N SER A 7 1.84 -7.04 1.42
CA SER A 7 1.16 -7.25 2.71
C SER A 7 0.03 -6.25 2.86
N VAL A 8 -1.15 -6.71 3.30
CA VAL A 8 -2.33 -5.87 3.50
C VAL A 8 -2.91 -6.13 4.88
N THR A 9 -3.14 -5.07 5.66
CA THR A 9 -3.76 -5.17 6.99
C THR A 9 -4.77 -4.04 7.17
N VAL A 10 -5.92 -4.37 7.78
CA VAL A 10 -6.93 -3.37 8.16
C VAL A 10 -6.63 -2.86 9.57
N VAL A 11 -6.62 -1.54 9.74
CA VAL A 11 -6.45 -0.85 11.02
C VAL A 11 -7.56 0.21 11.13
N GLY A 12 -8.57 -0.07 11.95
CA GLY A 12 -9.76 0.79 12.03
C GLY A 12 -10.48 0.88 10.68
N SER A 13 -10.75 2.11 10.22
CA SER A 13 -11.34 2.39 8.89
C SER A 13 -10.27 2.55 7.79
N SER A 14 -9.03 2.12 8.02
CA SER A 14 -7.94 2.25 7.05
C SER A 14 -7.41 0.89 6.61
N LEU A 15 -7.09 0.77 5.32
CA LEU A 15 -6.42 -0.40 4.75
C LEU A 15 -4.97 -0.03 4.44
N VAL A 16 -4.05 -0.64 5.17
CA VAL A 16 -2.61 -0.41 5.09
C VAL A 16 -1.99 -1.43 4.13
N VAL A 17 -1.28 -0.94 3.12
CA VAL A 17 -0.59 -1.74 2.09
C VAL A 17 0.90 -1.44 2.14
N PHE A 18 1.71 -2.47 2.38
CA PHE A 18 3.16 -2.33 2.42
C PHE A 18 3.83 -3.21 1.36
N GLY A 19 4.74 -2.60 0.61
CA GLY A 19 5.63 -3.26 -0.33
C GLY A 19 4.92 -4.02 -1.45
N GLY A 20 5.44 -5.21 -1.75
CA GLY A 20 5.06 -6.03 -2.90
C GLY A 20 6.10 -5.97 -4.02
N GLU A 21 5.70 -6.35 -5.22
CA GLU A 21 6.53 -6.39 -6.41
C GLU A 21 5.80 -5.72 -7.57
N ASP A 22 6.49 -4.85 -8.32
CA ASP A 22 5.94 -4.26 -9.55
C ASP A 22 6.15 -5.18 -10.77
N GLN A 23 5.57 -4.82 -11.92
CA GLN A 23 5.65 -5.64 -13.15
C GLN A 23 7.08 -5.89 -13.68
N LYS A 24 8.04 -5.01 -13.37
CA LYS A 24 9.46 -5.11 -13.71
C LYS A 24 10.24 -5.96 -12.70
N ARG A 25 9.57 -6.51 -11.69
CA ARG A 25 10.12 -7.36 -10.63
C ARG A 25 11.06 -6.74 -9.55
N PRO A 26 11.09 -5.41 -9.31
CA PRO A 26 11.70 -4.88 -8.10
C PRO A 26 10.76 -5.08 -6.90
N PHE A 27 11.34 -5.39 -5.74
CA PHE A 27 10.63 -5.30 -4.47
C PHE A 27 10.41 -3.83 -4.11
N LEU A 28 9.20 -3.55 -3.62
CA LEU A 28 8.78 -2.23 -3.17
C LEU A 28 8.95 -2.11 -1.65
N ASN A 29 9.31 -0.92 -1.19
CA ASN A 29 9.44 -0.56 0.23
C ASN A 29 8.58 0.68 0.58
N ASP A 30 7.54 0.89 -0.22
CA ASP A 30 6.57 1.98 -0.07
C ASP A 30 5.40 1.56 0.83
N LEU A 31 4.74 2.56 1.41
CA LEU A 31 3.58 2.38 2.26
C LEU A 31 2.42 3.20 1.69
N TYR A 32 1.31 2.52 1.44
CA TYR A 32 0.05 3.14 1.02
C TYR A 32 -1.04 2.91 2.05
N ILE A 33 -1.87 3.93 2.24
CA ILE A 33 -3.06 3.84 3.08
C ILE A 33 -4.27 4.17 2.23
N LEU A 34 -5.27 3.30 2.26
CA LEU A 34 -6.61 3.58 1.75
C LEU A 34 -7.52 3.90 2.93
N ASP A 35 -8.08 5.10 2.95
CA ASP A 35 -9.21 5.42 3.82
C ASP A 35 -10.47 4.75 3.26
N LEU A 36 -11.12 3.88 4.05
CA LEU A 36 -12.28 3.11 3.62
C LEU A 36 -13.60 3.89 3.71
N GLU A 37 -13.62 5.03 4.38
CA GLU A 37 -14.79 5.91 4.48
C GLU A 37 -14.85 6.86 3.28
N THR A 38 -13.72 7.43 2.90
CA THR A 38 -13.61 8.38 1.78
C THR A 38 -13.20 7.72 0.47
N MET A 39 -12.66 6.49 0.52
CA MET A 39 -12.08 5.77 -0.61
C MET A 39 -10.91 6.53 -1.27
N THR A 40 -10.12 7.26 -0.47
CA THR A 40 -8.95 8.02 -0.94
C THR A 40 -7.65 7.33 -0.55
N TRP A 41 -6.63 7.50 -1.39
CA TRP A 41 -5.30 6.92 -1.20
C TRP A 41 -4.29 7.98 -0.77
N ASP A 42 -3.48 7.63 0.21
CA ASP A 42 -2.31 8.38 0.64
C ASP A 42 -1.05 7.52 0.53
N GLU A 43 0.04 8.12 0.02
CA GLU A 43 1.38 7.54 0.02
C GLU A 43 2.15 8.11 1.20
N ILE A 44 2.76 7.23 2.01
CA ILE A 44 3.52 7.62 3.18
C ILE A 44 5.01 7.44 2.86
N ASP A 45 5.74 8.55 2.91
CA ASP A 45 7.20 8.52 2.81
C ASP A 45 7.78 7.72 3.98
N THR A 46 8.44 6.62 3.66
CA THR A 46 9.21 5.81 4.61
C THR A 46 10.63 6.38 4.67
N VAL A 47 11.16 6.55 5.89
CA VAL A 47 12.49 7.16 6.14
C VAL A 47 13.63 6.18 5.86
#